data_AF-A0A6P0SPG6-F1
#
_entry.id   AF-A0A6P0SPG6-F1
#
_cell.length_a   1.000
_cell.length_b   1.000
_cell.length_c   1.000
_cell.angle_alpha   90.00
_cell.angle_beta   90.00
_cell.angle_gamma   90.00
#
_symmetry.space_group_name_H-M   'P 1'
#
loop_
_entity.id
_entity.type
_entity.pdbx_description
1 polymer ?
#
loop_
_entity_poly.entity_id
_entity_poly.type
_entity_poly.pdbx_seq_one_letter_code
_entity_poly.pdbx_strand_id
1 'polypeptide(L)'
;MLDKINRYAHGFVAVPVVCACSEAGVFELLSQKKSLKLEEIVEHLAANSGHLMVAMRLLESLSFLYRSQAEEYILTEQSQQHQIIPKALMSLYKYPFELYLKGEVETGISNWINCSSRRWDTENSLLSDLLDGVLLIPLLLELKKQNLLDESKKLFNTLTNSLKQELSTLFINLGWAEEKTEGLYLTDIGRFMRDRSLNLGTTASYTPMLLQMKELLFGNPQRVFQRNKTEKERHVNRTLNVVASGFQHEKFFADTDKIIISIFNQQPIEEQPSYIVDMGCGDGTLLKRIYKIIKQFSARGKVLTEYPIIMVGVDYNQEVLDVTDKNLVDIPHLVIPGDIGAPEKLLEQLKAQGIEPEKVLHIRSFLDHDRPFIAPKNTEIAQARSQLDYQVVDVDREGKLIPPHIAVQSLVEHLERWSSIITRHGLLLLEVHSLTPAVVKKYIDESESLHFDAYHAFSMQHLVEADVFLMAAAEVGLFSRKEAFRKYPKMLPLTRITVNHFEKREYQIRYATVKDIPSMLSCATINQPANESLFEVLLKQAPKAHLVLESQGELVAAILTEYKNYTEVLEISEFLVRTSVENWQVLAKDLLEFV
;
A
#
# COMPACT_ATOMS: atom_id res chain seq x y z
N MET A 1 -12.28 -3.98 -19.25
CA MET A 1 -11.35 -5.13 -19.02
C MET A 1 -10.54 -4.95 -17.74
N LEU A 2 -9.89 -3.79 -17.55
CA LEU A 2 -9.18 -3.45 -16.31
C LEU A 2 -10.11 -3.45 -15.08
N ASP A 3 -11.32 -2.93 -15.23
CA ASP A 3 -12.28 -2.86 -14.13
C ASP A 3 -12.66 -4.27 -13.63
N LYS A 4 -12.88 -5.22 -14.54
CA LYS A 4 -13.22 -6.62 -14.22
C LYS A 4 -12.14 -7.29 -13.36
N ILE A 5 -10.87 -7.21 -13.75
CA ILE A 5 -9.79 -7.84 -12.99
C ILE A 5 -9.62 -7.21 -11.60
N ASN A 6 -9.86 -5.90 -11.49
CA ASN A 6 -9.84 -5.19 -10.21
C ASN A 6 -11.02 -5.60 -9.32
N ARG A 7 -12.25 -5.66 -9.86
CA ARG A 7 -13.44 -6.16 -9.16
C ARG A 7 -13.29 -7.60 -8.68
N TYR A 8 -12.60 -8.45 -9.43
CA TYR A 8 -12.31 -9.81 -8.96
C TYR A 8 -11.46 -9.79 -7.69
N ALA A 9 -10.40 -8.97 -7.65
CA ALA A 9 -9.57 -8.82 -6.47
C ALA A 9 -10.35 -8.20 -5.29
N HIS A 10 -11.22 -7.22 -5.56
CA HIS A 10 -12.17 -6.66 -4.59
C HIS A 10 -13.01 -7.76 -3.94
N GLY A 11 -13.63 -8.61 -4.77
CA GLY A 11 -14.47 -9.69 -4.31
C GLY A 11 -13.73 -10.74 -3.48
N PHE A 12 -12.47 -11.01 -3.82
CA PHE A 12 -11.63 -11.96 -3.09
C PHE A 12 -11.36 -11.56 -1.64
N VAL A 13 -11.44 -10.27 -1.31
CA VAL A 13 -11.30 -9.79 0.07
C VAL A 13 -12.67 -9.46 0.68
N ALA A 14 -13.54 -8.81 -0.09
CA ALA A 14 -14.85 -8.36 0.37
C ALA A 14 -15.80 -9.50 0.74
N VAL A 15 -15.84 -10.59 -0.04
CA VAL A 15 -16.78 -11.70 0.21
C VAL A 15 -16.53 -12.34 1.58
N PRO A 16 -15.28 -12.71 1.97
CA PRO A 16 -14.98 -13.17 3.32
C PRO A 16 -15.45 -12.24 4.42
N VAL A 17 -15.25 -10.93 4.25
CA VAL A 17 -15.66 -9.90 5.22
C VAL A 17 -17.17 -9.85 5.35
N VAL A 18 -17.90 -9.72 4.23
CA VAL A 18 -19.37 -9.65 4.24
C VAL A 18 -19.98 -10.94 4.80
N CYS A 19 -19.41 -12.10 4.45
CA CYS A 19 -19.85 -13.39 4.98
C CYS A 19 -19.67 -13.47 6.50
N ALA A 20 -18.49 -13.13 7.02
CA ALA A 20 -18.21 -13.16 8.45
C ALA A 20 -19.06 -12.16 9.24
N CYS A 21 -19.20 -10.92 8.76
CA CYS A 21 -20.07 -9.91 9.38
C CYS A 21 -21.55 -10.33 9.39
N SER A 22 -22.03 -10.93 8.30
CA SER A 22 -23.40 -11.42 8.21
C SER A 22 -23.67 -12.63 9.10
N GLU A 23 -22.70 -13.53 9.28
CA GLU A 23 -22.87 -14.67 10.19
C GLU A 23 -22.84 -14.25 11.67
N ALA A 24 -22.06 -13.21 11.99
CA ALA A 24 -21.93 -12.69 13.34
C ALA A 24 -23.05 -11.73 13.77
N GLY A 25 -23.99 -11.39 12.87
CA GLY A 25 -25.12 -10.53 13.20
C GLY A 25 -24.85 -9.02 13.10
N VAL A 26 -23.81 -8.59 12.38
CA VAL A 26 -23.44 -7.15 12.27
C VAL A 26 -24.57 -6.34 11.62
N PHE A 27 -25.12 -6.84 10.51
CA PHE A 27 -26.19 -6.15 9.79
C PHE A 27 -27.49 -6.14 10.60
N GLU A 28 -27.79 -7.22 11.31
CA GLU A 28 -28.94 -7.35 12.20
C GLU A 28 -28.85 -6.39 13.38
N LEU A 29 -27.67 -6.29 14.02
CA LEU A 29 -27.41 -5.35 15.11
C LEU A 29 -27.63 -3.90 14.67
N LEU A 30 -27.05 -3.52 13.53
CA LEU A 30 -27.22 -2.18 12.96
C LEU A 30 -28.65 -1.92 12.46
N SER A 31 -29.39 -2.95 12.03
CA SER A 31 -30.81 -2.80 11.69
C SER A 31 -31.67 -2.55 12.95
N GLN A 32 -31.31 -3.13 14.09
CA GLN A 32 -32.04 -2.95 15.35
C GLN A 32 -31.73 -1.61 16.03
N LYS A 33 -30.45 -1.24 16.10
CA LYS A 33 -30.01 -0.01 16.81
C LYS A 33 -29.71 1.18 15.90
N LYS A 34 -29.84 1.04 14.57
CA LYS A 34 -29.74 2.05 13.48
C LYS A 34 -28.44 2.87 13.38
N SER A 35 -27.87 3.28 14.50
CA SER A 35 -26.65 4.08 14.62
C SER A 35 -25.84 3.54 15.80
N LEU A 36 -24.61 3.09 15.56
CA LEU A 36 -23.68 2.66 16.60
C LEU A 36 -22.26 3.08 16.24
N LYS A 37 -21.48 3.52 17.24
CA LYS A 37 -20.03 3.70 17.09
C LYS A 37 -19.31 2.36 17.03
N LEU A 38 -18.05 2.38 16.60
CA LEU A 38 -17.22 1.17 16.50
C LEU A 38 -17.17 0.42 17.84
N GLU A 39 -16.93 1.13 18.93
CA GLU A 39 -16.75 0.56 20.27
C GLU A 39 -18.01 -0.15 20.76
N GLU A 40 -19.19 0.37 20.43
CA GLU A 40 -20.47 -0.25 20.79
C GLU A 40 -20.73 -1.53 19.99
N ILE A 41 -20.32 -1.57 18.72
CA ILE A 41 -20.39 -2.79 17.90
C ILE A 41 -19.40 -3.83 18.44
N VAL A 42 -18.18 -3.40 18.79
CA VAL A 42 -17.16 -4.23 19.41
C VAL A 42 -17.66 -4.87 20.70
N GLU A 43 -18.27 -4.08 21.58
CA GLU A 43 -18.80 -4.54 22.86
C GLU A 43 -19.93 -5.57 22.68
N HIS A 44 -20.93 -5.27 21.84
CA HIS A 44 -22.09 -6.16 21.65
C HIS A 44 -21.74 -7.47 20.94
N LEU A 45 -20.73 -7.47 20.06
CA LEU A 45 -20.35 -8.63 19.27
C LEU A 45 -19.08 -9.33 19.77
N ALA A 46 -18.49 -8.85 20.88
CA ALA A 46 -17.19 -9.30 21.38
C ALA A 46 -16.12 -9.36 20.26
N ALA A 47 -16.07 -8.32 19.42
CA ALA A 47 -15.22 -8.27 18.24
C ALA A 47 -13.80 -7.73 18.54
N ASN A 48 -12.86 -8.01 17.64
CA ASN A 48 -11.53 -7.41 17.67
C ASN A 48 -11.57 -6.05 16.97
N SER A 49 -11.38 -4.96 17.73
CA SER A 49 -11.67 -3.60 17.25
C SER A 49 -10.89 -3.18 16.01
N GLY A 50 -9.62 -3.62 15.88
CA GLY A 50 -8.77 -3.27 14.75
C GLY A 50 -9.22 -3.97 13.47
N HIS A 51 -9.34 -5.29 13.50
CA HIS A 51 -9.84 -6.04 12.35
C HIS A 51 -11.28 -5.65 11.99
N LEU A 52 -12.13 -5.36 12.99
CA LEU A 52 -13.48 -4.86 12.74
C LEU A 52 -13.44 -3.48 12.05
N MET A 53 -12.58 -2.56 12.46
CA MET A 53 -12.41 -1.26 11.78
C MET A 53 -12.03 -1.44 10.29
N VAL A 54 -11.15 -2.39 9.98
CA VAL A 54 -10.80 -2.72 8.59
C VAL A 54 -12.04 -3.19 7.81
N ALA A 55 -12.86 -4.07 8.40
CA ALA A 55 -14.11 -4.54 7.81
C ALA A 55 -15.11 -3.40 7.61
N MET A 56 -15.30 -2.52 8.61
CA MET A 56 -16.22 -1.39 8.50
C MET A 56 -15.79 -0.41 7.42
N ARG A 57 -14.49 -0.10 7.30
CA ARG A 57 -13.94 0.74 6.22
C ARG A 57 -14.17 0.12 4.83
N LEU A 58 -14.01 -1.20 4.69
CA LEU A 58 -14.30 -1.91 3.45
C LEU A 58 -15.80 -1.84 3.09
N LEU A 59 -16.68 -2.05 4.07
CA LEU A 59 -18.13 -1.97 3.89
C LEU A 59 -18.61 -0.56 3.55
N GLU A 60 -18.02 0.47 4.15
CA GLU A 60 -18.25 1.88 3.80
C GLU A 60 -17.86 2.17 2.35
N SER A 61 -16.69 1.68 1.95
CA SER A 61 -16.17 1.84 0.59
C SER A 61 -17.03 1.13 -0.46
N LEU A 62 -17.66 0.00 -0.09
CA LEU A 62 -18.68 -0.69 -0.89
C LEU A 62 -20.07 -0.05 -0.83
N SER A 63 -20.22 1.06 -0.10
CA SER A 63 -21.50 1.73 0.13
C SER A 63 -22.54 0.89 0.87
N PHE A 64 -22.16 -0.16 1.61
CA PHE A 64 -23.08 -0.93 2.45
C PHE A 64 -23.47 -0.16 3.72
N LEU A 65 -22.63 0.79 4.12
CA LEU A 65 -22.86 1.65 5.26
C LEU A 65 -22.23 3.02 5.02
N TYR A 66 -22.54 3.97 5.89
CA TYR A 66 -21.89 5.27 5.98
C TYR A 66 -21.69 5.65 7.44
N ARG A 67 -20.79 6.60 7.70
CA ARG A 67 -20.59 7.21 9.02
C ARG A 67 -21.31 8.54 9.12
N SER A 68 -22.00 8.77 10.24
CA SER A 68 -22.55 10.09 10.59
C SER A 68 -21.42 11.04 11.03
N GLN A 69 -21.72 12.32 11.21
CA GLN A 69 -20.76 13.29 11.78
C GLN A 69 -20.31 12.94 13.21
N ALA A 70 -21.06 12.08 13.90
CA ALA A 70 -20.72 11.57 15.23
C ALA A 70 -19.93 10.25 15.18
N GLU A 71 -19.46 9.84 14.00
CA GLU A 71 -18.77 8.57 13.72
C GLU A 71 -19.62 7.32 14.01
N GLU A 72 -20.95 7.43 13.90
CA GLU A 72 -21.86 6.29 14.03
C GLU A 72 -22.08 5.62 12.67
N TYR A 73 -22.01 4.28 12.64
CA TYR A 73 -22.27 3.47 11.46
C TYR A 73 -23.76 3.26 11.24
N ILE A 74 -24.21 3.52 10.02
CA ILE A 74 -25.61 3.39 9.59
C ILE A 74 -25.66 2.60 8.27
N LEU A 75 -26.56 1.62 8.18
CA LEU A 75 -26.75 0.81 6.98
C LEU A 75 -27.37 1.61 5.84
N THR A 76 -27.02 1.23 4.61
CA THR A 76 -27.69 1.66 3.38
C THR A 76 -28.57 0.55 2.82
N GLU A 77 -29.32 0.83 1.76
CA GLU A 77 -30.06 -0.20 1.01
C GLU A 77 -29.13 -1.27 0.41
N GLN A 78 -27.93 -0.88 -0.01
CA GLN A 78 -26.93 -1.79 -0.60
C GLN A 78 -26.49 -2.87 0.38
N SER A 79 -26.57 -2.62 1.70
CA SER A 79 -26.23 -3.63 2.71
C SER A 79 -26.98 -4.95 2.50
N GLN A 80 -28.26 -4.91 2.07
CA GLN A 80 -29.12 -6.08 1.86
C GLN A 80 -28.52 -7.11 0.89
N GLN A 81 -27.57 -6.70 0.04
CA GLN A 81 -26.80 -7.58 -0.84
C GLN A 81 -26.05 -8.68 -0.07
N HIS A 82 -25.79 -8.52 1.23
CA HIS A 82 -25.20 -9.55 2.09
C HIS A 82 -25.98 -10.87 2.10
N GLN A 83 -27.29 -10.81 1.82
CA GLN A 83 -28.22 -11.95 1.77
C GLN A 83 -28.14 -12.73 0.45
N ILE A 84 -27.71 -12.07 -0.63
CA ILE A 84 -27.56 -12.69 -1.96
C ILE A 84 -26.35 -13.63 -1.98
N ILE A 85 -25.31 -13.34 -1.19
CA ILE A 85 -24.05 -14.08 -1.18
C ILE A 85 -24.26 -15.50 -0.62
N PRO A 86 -24.06 -16.57 -1.42
CA PRO A 86 -24.16 -17.94 -0.93
C PRO A 86 -23.01 -18.19 0.07
N LYS A 87 -23.32 -18.44 1.35
CA LYS A 87 -22.26 -18.61 2.38
C LYS A 87 -21.31 -19.79 2.10
N ALA A 88 -21.81 -20.82 1.39
CA ALA A 88 -21.00 -21.95 0.94
C ALA A 88 -19.90 -21.54 -0.07
N LEU A 89 -19.96 -20.35 -0.68
CA LEU A 89 -18.93 -19.81 -1.57
C LEU A 89 -17.56 -19.73 -0.88
N MET A 90 -17.53 -19.53 0.44
CA MET A 90 -16.30 -19.55 1.24
C MET A 90 -15.51 -20.85 1.14
N SER A 91 -16.14 -21.95 0.73
CA SER A 91 -15.45 -23.23 0.49
C SER A 91 -14.40 -23.16 -0.62
N LEU A 92 -14.52 -22.21 -1.56
CA LEU A 92 -13.56 -22.06 -2.67
C LEU A 92 -12.16 -21.61 -2.22
N TYR A 93 -12.04 -20.92 -1.08
CA TYR A 93 -10.73 -20.54 -0.51
C TYR A 93 -9.90 -21.75 -0.05
N LYS A 94 -10.51 -22.93 0.12
CA LYS A 94 -9.81 -24.18 0.44
C LYS A 94 -9.95 -25.25 -0.64
N TYR A 95 -10.55 -24.91 -1.78
CA TYR A 95 -10.82 -25.87 -2.84
C TYR A 95 -9.52 -26.22 -3.60
N PRO A 96 -9.19 -27.51 -3.81
CA PRO A 96 -7.93 -27.91 -4.41
C PRO A 96 -7.98 -27.81 -5.95
N PHE A 97 -7.91 -26.58 -6.48
CA PHE A 97 -7.94 -26.33 -7.93
C PHE A 97 -6.87 -27.10 -8.71
N GLU A 98 -5.70 -27.36 -8.10
CA GLU A 98 -4.65 -28.17 -8.72
C GLU A 98 -5.14 -29.60 -9.02
N LEU A 99 -5.77 -30.25 -8.04
CA LEU A 99 -6.31 -31.61 -8.19
C LEU A 99 -7.54 -31.61 -9.11
N TYR A 100 -8.37 -30.57 -9.03
CA TYR A 100 -9.53 -30.43 -9.91
C TYR A 100 -9.14 -30.43 -11.39
N LEU A 101 -8.13 -29.65 -11.77
CA LEU A 101 -7.67 -29.61 -13.18
C LEU A 101 -6.99 -30.92 -13.63
N LYS A 102 -6.51 -31.74 -12.69
CA LYS A 102 -6.01 -33.10 -12.96
C LYS A 102 -7.12 -34.17 -12.98
N GLY A 103 -8.36 -33.82 -12.62
CA GLY A 103 -9.46 -34.77 -12.51
C GLY A 103 -9.38 -35.67 -11.28
N GLU A 104 -8.64 -35.25 -10.25
CA GLU A 104 -8.35 -36.03 -9.03
C GLU A 104 -9.22 -35.58 -7.84
N VAL A 105 -10.42 -35.06 -8.10
CA VAL A 105 -11.38 -34.62 -7.08
C VAL A 105 -12.71 -35.34 -7.22
N GLU A 106 -13.38 -35.59 -6.10
CA GLU A 106 -14.72 -36.20 -6.09
C GLU A 106 -15.81 -35.20 -6.53
N THR A 107 -15.68 -33.93 -6.15
CA THR A 107 -16.69 -32.90 -6.39
C THR A 107 -16.10 -31.75 -7.20
N GLY A 108 -16.68 -31.48 -8.37
CA GLY A 108 -16.31 -30.37 -9.25
C GLY A 108 -16.83 -29.01 -8.80
N ILE A 109 -16.78 -28.02 -9.71
CA ILE A 109 -17.21 -26.63 -9.46
C ILE A 109 -18.43 -26.22 -10.30
N SER A 110 -19.14 -27.18 -10.92
CA SER A 110 -20.26 -26.91 -11.84
C SER A 110 -21.35 -26.01 -11.23
N ASN A 111 -21.62 -26.15 -9.92
CA ASN A 111 -22.58 -25.28 -9.23
C ASN A 111 -22.19 -23.80 -9.33
N TRP A 112 -20.90 -23.49 -9.13
CA TRP A 112 -20.40 -22.12 -9.18
C TRP A 112 -20.32 -21.58 -10.60
N ILE A 113 -20.02 -22.44 -11.58
CA ILE A 113 -20.11 -22.10 -13.00
C ILE A 113 -21.55 -21.69 -13.36
N ASN A 114 -22.54 -22.46 -12.90
CA ASN A 114 -23.95 -22.14 -13.10
C ASN A 114 -24.39 -20.87 -12.37
N CYS A 115 -23.86 -20.61 -11.16
CA CYS A 115 -24.09 -19.33 -10.47
C CYS A 115 -23.53 -18.15 -11.28
N SER A 116 -22.29 -18.25 -11.75
CA SER A 116 -21.65 -17.22 -12.58
C SER A 116 -22.44 -16.96 -13.89
N SER A 117 -22.95 -18.01 -14.54
CA SER A 117 -23.75 -17.86 -15.76
C SER A 117 -25.08 -17.13 -15.54
N ARG A 118 -25.67 -17.26 -14.35
CA ARG A 118 -26.86 -16.49 -13.94
C ARG A 118 -26.52 -15.14 -13.30
N ARG A 119 -25.26 -14.70 -13.39
CA ARG A 119 -24.75 -13.48 -12.74
C ARG A 119 -25.04 -13.47 -11.24
N TRP A 120 -24.94 -14.62 -10.60
CA TRP A 120 -25.22 -14.82 -9.17
C TRP A 120 -26.63 -14.38 -8.75
N ASP A 121 -27.58 -14.50 -9.69
CA ASP A 121 -29.00 -14.20 -9.47
C ASP A 121 -29.23 -12.73 -8.99
N THR A 122 -28.39 -11.80 -9.47
CA THR A 122 -28.47 -10.36 -9.20
C THR A 122 -28.22 -9.51 -10.46
N GLU A 123 -28.94 -8.40 -10.59
CA GLU A 123 -28.71 -7.41 -11.65
C GLU A 123 -27.55 -6.46 -11.33
N ASN A 124 -27.05 -6.45 -10.09
CA ASN A 124 -25.90 -5.62 -9.73
C ASN A 124 -24.61 -6.19 -10.36
N SER A 125 -24.12 -5.50 -11.40
CA SER A 125 -22.90 -5.90 -12.11
C SER A 125 -21.66 -5.93 -11.21
N LEU A 126 -21.54 -5.01 -10.25
CA LEU A 126 -20.40 -5.00 -9.33
C LEU A 126 -20.47 -6.23 -8.44
N LEU A 127 -21.59 -6.48 -7.78
CA LEU A 127 -21.77 -7.61 -6.88
C LEU A 127 -21.51 -8.96 -7.59
N SER A 128 -22.07 -9.14 -8.78
CA SER A 128 -21.83 -10.35 -9.57
C SER A 128 -20.35 -10.53 -9.94
N ASP A 129 -19.62 -9.46 -10.23
CA ASP A 129 -18.17 -9.52 -10.46
C ASP A 129 -17.39 -9.79 -9.17
N LEU A 130 -17.79 -9.25 -8.01
CA LEU A 130 -17.17 -9.57 -6.72
C LEU A 130 -17.26 -11.09 -6.44
N LEU A 131 -18.44 -11.68 -6.67
CA LEU A 131 -18.66 -13.11 -6.45
C LEU A 131 -17.90 -13.98 -7.46
N ASP A 132 -17.85 -13.56 -8.74
CA ASP A 132 -17.01 -14.20 -9.75
C ASP A 132 -15.53 -14.23 -9.33
N GLY A 133 -15.02 -13.17 -8.70
CA GLY A 133 -13.64 -13.08 -8.25
C GLY A 133 -13.21 -14.23 -7.34
N VAL A 134 -14.11 -14.69 -6.46
CA VAL A 134 -13.84 -15.80 -5.53
C VAL A 134 -13.59 -17.12 -6.27
N LEU A 135 -14.26 -17.33 -7.39
CA LEU A 135 -14.07 -18.51 -8.25
C LEU A 135 -12.89 -18.33 -9.21
N LEU A 136 -12.85 -17.19 -9.90
CA LEU A 136 -12.00 -17.00 -11.07
C LEU A 136 -10.54 -16.77 -10.71
N ILE A 137 -10.23 -16.13 -9.59
CA ILE A 137 -8.82 -15.87 -9.19
C ILE A 137 -8.03 -17.18 -9.01
N PRO A 138 -8.42 -18.09 -8.10
CA PRO A 138 -7.65 -19.30 -7.87
C PRO A 138 -7.66 -20.23 -9.09
N LEU A 139 -8.78 -20.29 -9.82
CA LEU A 139 -8.88 -21.07 -11.06
C LEU A 139 -7.94 -20.55 -12.16
N LEU A 140 -7.93 -19.24 -12.41
CA LEU A 140 -7.10 -18.61 -13.46
C LEU A 140 -5.61 -18.75 -13.16
N LEU A 141 -5.21 -18.59 -11.89
CA LEU A 141 -3.82 -18.77 -11.46
C LEU A 141 -3.36 -20.22 -11.66
N GLU A 142 -4.18 -21.20 -11.29
CA GLU A 142 -3.83 -22.61 -11.45
C GLU A 142 -3.82 -23.03 -12.94
N LEU A 143 -4.78 -22.56 -13.74
CA LEU A 143 -4.79 -22.76 -15.20
C LEU A 143 -3.51 -22.23 -15.85
N LYS A 144 -3.03 -21.05 -15.42
CA LYS A 144 -1.75 -20.50 -15.90
C LYS A 144 -0.55 -21.32 -15.42
N LYS A 145 -0.51 -21.70 -14.14
CA LYS A 145 0.57 -22.51 -13.55
C LYS A 145 0.74 -23.85 -14.28
N GLN A 146 -0.36 -24.48 -14.68
CA GLN A 146 -0.34 -25.74 -15.44
C GLN A 146 -0.19 -25.56 -16.96
N ASN A 147 0.03 -24.33 -17.45
CA ASN A 147 0.15 -24.00 -18.88
C ASN A 147 -1.06 -24.42 -19.73
N LEU A 148 -2.27 -24.39 -19.17
CA LEU A 148 -3.52 -24.79 -19.83
C LEU A 148 -4.16 -23.66 -20.67
N LEU A 149 -3.55 -22.47 -20.69
CA LEU A 149 -3.99 -21.28 -21.44
C LEU A 149 -3.02 -20.89 -22.57
N ASP A 150 -2.19 -21.83 -23.01
CA ASP A 150 -1.24 -21.66 -24.11
C ASP A 150 -1.98 -21.54 -25.46
N GLU A 151 -1.73 -20.45 -26.17
CA GLU A 151 -2.35 -20.13 -27.47
C GLU A 151 -1.88 -21.01 -28.62
N SER A 152 -0.71 -21.64 -28.50
CA SER A 152 -0.19 -22.53 -29.54
C SER A 152 -0.99 -23.84 -29.67
N LYS A 153 -1.94 -24.06 -28.75
CA LYS A 153 -2.75 -25.26 -28.66
C LYS A 153 -4.24 -24.91 -28.64
N LYS A 154 -5.05 -25.87 -29.09
CA LYS A 154 -6.50 -25.84 -28.86
C LYS A 154 -6.77 -25.91 -27.36
N LEU A 155 -7.52 -24.95 -26.81
CA LEU A 155 -7.76 -24.85 -25.38
C LEU A 155 -8.41 -26.13 -24.83
N PHE A 156 -7.97 -26.53 -23.64
CA PHE A 156 -8.56 -27.61 -22.82
C PHE A 156 -8.60 -29.00 -23.48
N ASN A 157 -7.97 -29.20 -24.64
CA ASN A 157 -7.99 -30.49 -25.33
C ASN A 157 -7.24 -31.62 -24.61
N THR A 158 -6.37 -31.28 -23.67
CA THR A 158 -5.64 -32.26 -22.85
C THR A 158 -6.41 -32.68 -21.60
N LEU A 159 -7.56 -32.04 -21.32
CA LEU A 159 -8.40 -32.33 -20.16
C LEU A 159 -9.42 -33.42 -20.49
N THR A 160 -10.00 -34.04 -19.46
CA THR A 160 -11.12 -34.96 -19.64
C THR A 160 -12.32 -34.24 -20.25
N ASN A 161 -13.21 -34.98 -20.94
CA ASN A 161 -14.37 -34.38 -21.61
C ASN A 161 -15.27 -33.56 -20.66
N SER A 162 -15.46 -34.01 -19.42
CA SER A 162 -16.23 -33.28 -18.40
C SER A 162 -15.58 -31.93 -18.07
N LEU A 163 -14.29 -31.94 -17.70
CA LEU A 163 -13.55 -30.71 -17.37
C LEU A 163 -13.49 -29.75 -18.54
N LYS A 164 -13.27 -30.28 -19.75
CA LYS A 164 -13.30 -29.50 -20.98
C LYS A 164 -14.65 -28.81 -21.15
N GLN A 165 -15.77 -29.53 -20.98
CA GLN A 165 -17.11 -28.93 -21.08
C GLN A 165 -17.33 -27.86 -20.02
N GLU A 166 -17.03 -28.14 -18.75
CA GLU A 166 -17.19 -27.18 -17.65
C GLU A 166 -16.42 -25.86 -17.91
N LEU A 167 -15.14 -25.96 -18.24
CA LEU A 167 -14.30 -24.79 -18.48
C LEU A 167 -14.66 -24.08 -19.78
N SER A 168 -15.08 -24.82 -20.82
CA SER A 168 -15.55 -24.22 -22.07
C SER A 168 -16.82 -23.40 -21.82
N THR A 169 -17.79 -23.95 -21.10
CA THR A 169 -19.01 -23.25 -20.71
C THR A 169 -18.70 -21.98 -19.92
N LEU A 170 -17.83 -22.07 -18.91
CA LEU A 170 -17.42 -20.90 -18.13
C LEU A 170 -16.75 -19.83 -19.00
N PHE A 171 -15.76 -20.21 -19.80
CA PHE A 171 -14.99 -19.26 -20.60
C PHE A 171 -15.83 -18.61 -21.70
N ILE A 172 -16.74 -19.36 -22.34
CA ILE A 172 -17.68 -18.81 -23.33
C ILE A 172 -18.64 -17.82 -22.66
N ASN A 173 -19.23 -18.18 -21.51
CA ASN A 173 -20.15 -17.33 -20.78
C ASN A 173 -19.51 -16.01 -20.30
N LEU A 174 -18.21 -16.06 -19.95
CA LEU A 174 -17.43 -14.87 -19.58
C LEU A 174 -16.93 -14.07 -20.79
N GLY A 175 -17.13 -14.58 -22.02
CA GLY A 175 -16.57 -14.00 -23.24
C GLY A 175 -15.05 -14.09 -23.32
N TRP A 176 -14.42 -15.00 -22.56
CA TRP A 176 -12.96 -15.24 -22.55
C TRP A 176 -12.52 -16.21 -23.64
N ALA A 177 -13.43 -17.04 -24.13
CA ALA A 177 -13.18 -17.92 -25.26
C ALA A 177 -14.35 -17.92 -26.24
N GLU A 178 -14.06 -18.30 -27.48
CA GLU A 178 -15.01 -18.48 -28.56
C GLU A 178 -14.74 -19.81 -29.26
N GLU A 179 -15.82 -20.49 -29.70
CA GLU A 179 -15.72 -21.71 -30.49
C GLU A 179 -15.61 -21.36 -31.98
N LYS A 180 -14.57 -21.85 -32.62
CA LYS A 180 -14.36 -21.76 -34.08
C LYS A 180 -14.42 -23.16 -34.67
N THR A 181 -14.46 -23.24 -36.00
CA THR A 181 -14.50 -24.51 -36.76
C THR A 181 -13.44 -25.54 -36.33
N GLU A 182 -12.28 -25.07 -35.86
CA GLU A 182 -11.17 -25.95 -35.48
C GLU A 182 -11.08 -26.25 -33.97
N GLY A 183 -11.87 -25.58 -33.12
CA GLY A 183 -11.86 -25.77 -31.67
C GLY A 183 -12.09 -24.47 -30.88
N LEU A 184 -11.79 -24.50 -29.58
CA LEU A 184 -11.96 -23.38 -28.66
C LEU A 184 -10.70 -22.51 -28.60
N TYR A 185 -10.86 -21.19 -28.72
CA TYR A 185 -9.78 -20.21 -28.74
C TYR A 185 -10.05 -19.05 -27.78
N LEU A 186 -8.99 -18.44 -27.21
CA LEU A 186 -9.14 -17.26 -26.37
C LEU A 186 -9.61 -16.06 -27.21
N THR A 187 -10.49 -15.24 -26.66
CA THR A 187 -10.78 -13.89 -27.15
C THR A 187 -9.72 -12.90 -26.66
N ASP A 188 -9.83 -11.63 -27.05
CA ASP A 188 -8.96 -10.56 -26.51
C ASP A 188 -9.09 -10.43 -24.99
N ILE A 189 -10.30 -10.61 -24.44
CA ILE A 189 -10.54 -10.57 -23.00
C ILE A 189 -9.85 -11.76 -22.31
N GLY A 190 -9.97 -12.97 -22.87
CA GLY A 190 -9.31 -14.15 -22.33
C GLY A 190 -7.79 -14.03 -22.31
N ARG A 191 -7.19 -13.52 -23.40
CA ARG A 191 -5.75 -13.21 -23.46
C ARG A 191 -5.34 -12.19 -22.41
N PHE A 192 -6.10 -11.10 -22.31
CA PHE A 192 -5.85 -10.06 -21.31
C PHE A 192 -5.83 -10.62 -19.88
N MET A 193 -6.82 -11.44 -19.51
CA MET A 193 -6.89 -12.07 -18.18
C MET A 193 -5.71 -13.01 -17.92
N ARG A 194 -5.35 -13.86 -18.89
CA ARG A 194 -4.18 -14.75 -18.78
C ARG A 194 -2.89 -13.96 -18.58
N ASP A 195 -2.67 -12.91 -19.35
CA ASP A 195 -1.43 -12.13 -19.35
C ASP A 195 -1.30 -11.28 -18.08
N ARG A 196 -2.43 -10.87 -17.50
CA ARG A 196 -2.47 -10.04 -16.29
C ARG A 196 -2.71 -10.81 -14.99
N SER A 197 -2.95 -12.12 -15.05
CA SER A 197 -3.24 -12.97 -13.89
C SER A 197 -2.26 -12.85 -12.72
N LEU A 198 -0.97 -12.65 -12.96
CA LEU A 198 0.01 -12.51 -11.88
C LEU A 198 -0.19 -11.24 -11.02
N ASN A 199 -0.89 -10.22 -11.53
CA ASN A 199 -1.29 -9.07 -10.71
C ASN A 199 -2.33 -9.44 -9.63
N LEU A 200 -3.02 -10.58 -9.77
CA LEU A 200 -3.93 -11.12 -8.76
C LEU A 200 -3.18 -11.98 -7.73
N GLY A 201 -1.93 -12.36 -8.00
CA GLY A 201 -1.16 -13.29 -7.19
C GLY A 201 -0.88 -12.78 -5.78
N THR A 202 -0.68 -11.48 -5.60
CA THR A 202 -0.50 -10.88 -4.26
C THR A 202 -1.78 -11.00 -3.45
N THR A 203 -2.92 -10.57 -3.97
CA THR A 203 -4.23 -10.76 -3.32
C THR A 203 -4.54 -12.24 -3.04
N ALA A 204 -4.31 -13.11 -4.02
CA ALA A 204 -4.53 -14.55 -3.90
C ALA A 204 -3.63 -15.20 -2.85
N SER A 205 -2.43 -14.67 -2.61
CA SER A 205 -1.52 -15.23 -1.61
C SER A 205 -2.08 -15.16 -0.18
N TYR A 206 -3.02 -14.24 0.10
CA TYR A 206 -3.68 -14.08 1.40
C TYR A 206 -4.89 -15.00 1.61
N THR A 207 -5.18 -15.93 0.69
CA THR A 207 -6.23 -16.95 0.86
C THR A 207 -6.29 -17.58 2.25
N PRO A 208 -5.17 -18.00 2.89
CA PRO A 208 -5.21 -18.61 4.22
C PRO A 208 -5.74 -17.67 5.32
N MET A 209 -5.38 -16.39 5.26
CA MET A 209 -5.88 -15.36 6.18
C MET A 209 -7.36 -15.06 5.92
N LEU A 210 -7.73 -14.86 4.65
CA LEU A 210 -9.08 -14.49 4.25
C LEU A 210 -10.11 -15.58 4.57
N LEU A 211 -9.73 -16.87 4.45
CA LEU A 211 -10.55 -17.98 4.88
C LEU A 211 -10.89 -17.93 6.39
N GLN A 212 -10.03 -17.31 7.20
CA GLN A 212 -10.15 -17.21 8.65
C GLN A 212 -10.68 -15.83 9.10
N MET A 213 -11.37 -15.11 8.22
CA MET A 213 -11.92 -13.77 8.53
C MET A 213 -12.76 -13.75 9.81
N LYS A 214 -13.55 -14.80 10.08
CA LYS A 214 -14.32 -14.91 11.33
C LYS A 214 -13.43 -14.92 12.58
N GLU A 215 -12.27 -15.60 12.53
CA GLU A 215 -11.32 -15.65 13.64
C GLU A 215 -10.63 -14.29 13.85
N LEU A 216 -10.34 -13.56 12.75
CA LEU A 216 -9.81 -12.19 12.83
C LEU A 216 -10.82 -11.23 13.45
N LEU A 217 -12.07 -11.26 13.01
CA LEU A 217 -13.08 -10.29 13.44
C LEU A 217 -13.65 -10.59 14.83
N PHE A 218 -13.84 -11.87 15.19
CA PHE A 218 -14.61 -12.27 16.38
C PHE A 218 -13.97 -13.40 17.20
N GLY A 219 -12.74 -13.80 16.88
CA GLY A 219 -12.03 -14.89 17.55
C GLY A 219 -10.66 -14.46 18.08
N ASN A 220 -9.70 -15.39 18.11
CA ASN A 220 -8.32 -15.07 18.48
C ASN A 220 -7.45 -14.87 17.22
N PRO A 221 -7.11 -13.62 16.86
CA PRO A 221 -6.40 -13.32 15.62
C PRO A 221 -5.00 -13.94 15.58
N GLN A 222 -4.34 -14.13 16.74
CA GLN A 222 -3.02 -14.74 16.79
C GLN A 222 -3.00 -16.16 16.19
N ARG A 223 -4.11 -16.90 16.24
CA ARG A 223 -4.18 -18.25 15.63
C ARG A 223 -3.98 -18.22 14.12
N VAL A 224 -4.31 -17.11 13.46
CA VAL A 224 -4.09 -16.89 12.03
C VAL A 224 -2.61 -16.61 11.73
N PHE A 225 -1.94 -15.86 12.61
CA PHE A 225 -0.57 -15.38 12.41
C PHE A 225 0.53 -16.23 13.05
N GLN A 226 0.18 -17.18 13.93
CA GLN A 226 1.14 -18.05 14.62
C GLN A 226 2.07 -18.75 13.63
N ARG A 227 3.37 -18.46 13.75
CA ARG A 227 4.44 -19.12 13.00
C ARG A 227 4.62 -20.55 13.47
N ASN A 228 5.02 -21.45 12.57
CA ASN A 228 5.33 -22.83 12.94
C ASN A 228 6.75 -22.93 13.56
N LYS A 229 7.19 -24.14 13.94
CA LYS A 229 8.55 -24.38 14.47
C LYS A 229 9.68 -24.00 13.49
N THR A 230 9.38 -23.90 12.19
CA THR A 230 10.33 -23.49 11.15
C THR A 230 10.16 -22.00 10.78
N GLU A 231 9.51 -21.22 11.65
CA GLU A 231 9.20 -19.80 11.49
C GLU A 231 8.43 -19.39 10.23
N LYS A 232 7.86 -20.37 9.51
CA LYS A 232 7.08 -20.09 8.29
C LYS A 232 5.74 -19.48 8.65
N GLU A 233 5.40 -18.44 7.91
CA GLU A 233 4.11 -17.77 7.98
C GLU A 233 2.99 -18.69 7.49
N ARG A 234 1.83 -18.60 8.13
CA ARG A 234 0.63 -19.39 7.79
C ARG A 234 -0.52 -18.57 7.22
N HIS A 235 -0.53 -17.27 7.48
CA HIS A 235 -1.57 -16.36 7.02
C HIS A 235 -1.45 -16.04 5.51
N VAL A 236 -0.25 -16.21 4.93
CA VAL A 236 0.05 -15.89 3.53
C VAL A 236 0.88 -17.00 2.88
N ASN A 237 0.62 -17.32 1.62
CA ASN A 237 1.53 -18.11 0.79
C ASN A 237 2.69 -17.21 0.33
N ARG A 238 3.75 -17.13 1.15
CA ARG A 238 4.87 -16.21 0.92
C ARG A 238 5.57 -16.43 -0.41
N THR A 239 5.69 -17.67 -0.90
CA THR A 239 6.30 -17.95 -2.21
C THR A 239 5.51 -17.30 -3.35
N LEU A 240 4.19 -17.48 -3.39
CA LEU A 240 3.35 -16.84 -4.40
C LEU A 240 3.37 -15.30 -4.25
N ASN A 241 3.34 -14.83 -2.99
CA ASN A 241 3.37 -13.40 -2.68
C ASN A 241 4.61 -12.73 -3.25
N VAL A 242 5.81 -13.26 -2.98
CA VAL A 242 7.10 -12.72 -3.46
C VAL A 242 7.18 -12.70 -4.98
N VAL A 243 6.78 -13.79 -5.65
CA VAL A 243 6.79 -13.85 -7.13
C VAL A 243 5.85 -12.82 -7.73
N ALA A 244 4.64 -12.68 -7.16
CA ALA A 244 3.65 -11.75 -7.67
C ALA A 244 3.99 -10.28 -7.39
N SER A 245 4.49 -9.97 -6.18
CA SER A 245 4.90 -8.61 -5.81
C SER A 245 6.13 -8.17 -6.59
N GLY A 246 7.13 -9.04 -6.80
CA GLY A 246 8.28 -8.76 -7.66
C GLY A 246 7.89 -8.36 -9.08
N PHE A 247 6.92 -9.07 -9.68
CA PHE A 247 6.36 -8.72 -10.99
C PHE A 247 5.61 -7.36 -10.99
N GLN A 248 4.94 -7.01 -9.90
CA GLN A 248 4.28 -5.71 -9.75
C GLN A 248 5.30 -4.59 -9.57
N HIS A 249 6.34 -4.81 -8.76
CA HIS A 249 7.36 -3.82 -8.39
C HIS A 249 8.27 -3.45 -9.56
N GLU A 250 8.56 -4.39 -10.48
CA GLU A 250 9.42 -4.18 -11.65
C GLU A 250 9.03 -2.94 -12.49
N LYS A 251 7.72 -2.67 -12.59
CA LYS A 251 7.20 -1.50 -13.31
C LYS A 251 7.63 -0.16 -12.68
N PHE A 252 7.73 -0.11 -11.36
CA PHE A 252 8.13 1.10 -10.63
C PHE A 252 9.64 1.24 -10.53
N PHE A 253 10.40 0.14 -10.61
CA PHE A 253 11.87 0.19 -10.65
C PHE A 253 12.38 0.98 -11.85
N ALA A 254 11.68 0.94 -12.99
CA ALA A 254 12.02 1.76 -14.15
C ALA A 254 11.93 3.27 -13.91
N ASP A 255 11.15 3.72 -12.93
CA ASP A 255 11.07 5.14 -12.60
C ASP A 255 12.29 5.64 -11.85
N THR A 256 13.06 4.73 -11.23
CA THR A 256 14.33 5.06 -10.57
C THR A 256 15.42 5.42 -11.56
N ASP A 257 15.33 4.96 -12.81
CA ASP A 257 16.38 5.15 -13.82
C ASP A 257 16.76 6.63 -13.98
N LYS A 258 15.78 7.53 -14.08
CA LYS A 258 16.05 8.96 -14.23
C LYS A 258 16.73 9.57 -13.00
N ILE A 259 16.37 9.08 -11.81
CA ILE A 259 16.94 9.53 -10.54
C ILE A 259 18.41 9.09 -10.48
N ILE A 260 18.68 7.82 -10.76
CA ILE A 260 20.02 7.23 -10.80
C ILE A 260 20.89 7.91 -11.85
N ILE A 261 20.37 8.12 -13.07
CA ILE A 261 21.11 8.83 -14.13
C ILE A 261 21.45 10.25 -13.67
N SER A 262 20.52 10.96 -13.03
CA SER A 262 20.77 12.31 -12.51
C SER A 262 21.89 12.31 -11.46
N ILE A 263 21.79 11.45 -10.44
CA ILE A 263 22.79 11.32 -9.36
C ILE A 263 24.18 11.04 -9.93
N PHE A 264 24.29 10.10 -10.86
CA PHE A 264 25.58 9.64 -11.39
C PHE A 264 26.07 10.40 -12.64
N ASN A 265 25.35 11.45 -13.03
CA ASN A 265 25.82 12.47 -13.99
C ASN A 265 26.28 13.77 -13.30
N GLN A 266 25.91 13.98 -12.04
CA GLN A 266 26.33 15.14 -11.25
C GLN A 266 27.86 15.22 -11.16
N GLN A 267 28.45 16.38 -11.45
CA GLN A 267 29.89 16.62 -11.31
C GLN A 267 30.21 17.23 -9.93
N PRO A 268 31.41 16.98 -9.36
CA PRO A 268 32.47 16.09 -9.88
C PRO A 268 32.21 14.60 -9.56
N ILE A 269 32.84 13.67 -10.30
CA ILE A 269 32.61 12.21 -10.19
C ILE A 269 33.02 11.68 -8.81
N GLU A 270 34.13 12.19 -8.26
CA GLU A 270 34.74 11.80 -6.99
C GLU A 270 33.81 12.06 -5.80
N GLU A 271 32.89 13.00 -5.96
CA GLU A 271 31.91 13.37 -4.95
C GLU A 271 30.59 12.60 -5.07
N GLN A 272 30.42 11.73 -6.05
CA GLN A 272 29.22 10.90 -6.15
C GLN A 272 29.23 9.76 -5.12
N PRO A 273 28.09 9.09 -4.85
CA PRO A 273 28.07 7.92 -3.99
C PRO A 273 29.04 6.83 -4.48
N SER A 274 29.69 6.14 -3.55
CA SER A 274 30.50 4.95 -3.83
C SER A 274 29.77 3.66 -3.49
N TYR A 275 28.78 3.75 -2.61
CA TYR A 275 27.98 2.63 -2.13
C TYR A 275 26.50 2.92 -2.37
N ILE A 276 25.78 1.91 -2.87
CA ILE A 276 24.32 1.95 -2.99
C ILE A 276 23.78 0.84 -2.09
N VAL A 277 23.11 1.21 -1.01
CA VAL A 277 22.69 0.29 0.05
C VAL A 277 21.18 0.10 0.01
N ASP A 278 20.72 -1.09 -0.36
CA ASP A 278 19.31 -1.47 -0.49
C ASP A 278 18.84 -2.23 0.75
N MET A 279 17.97 -1.60 1.55
CA MET A 279 17.35 -2.21 2.73
C MET A 279 16.11 -3.00 2.34
N GLY A 280 16.11 -4.30 2.67
CA GLY A 280 15.14 -5.29 2.20
C GLY A 280 15.35 -5.62 0.73
N CYS A 281 16.58 -5.98 0.37
CA CYS A 281 16.99 -6.11 -1.04
C CYS A 281 16.30 -7.26 -1.80
N GLY A 282 15.63 -8.19 -1.10
CA GLY A 282 14.90 -9.28 -1.74
C GLY A 282 15.83 -10.15 -2.59
N ASP A 283 15.50 -10.35 -3.86
CA ASP A 283 16.36 -11.09 -4.80
C ASP A 283 17.47 -10.23 -5.46
N GLY A 284 17.62 -8.96 -5.05
CA GLY A 284 18.61 -8.03 -5.60
C GLY A 284 18.24 -7.43 -6.96
N THR A 285 16.99 -7.60 -7.43
CA THR A 285 16.55 -7.09 -8.73
C THR A 285 16.74 -5.58 -8.89
N LEU A 286 16.41 -4.79 -7.86
CA LEU A 286 16.57 -3.33 -7.88
C LEU A 286 18.05 -2.94 -7.98
N LEU A 287 18.91 -3.48 -7.10
CA LEU A 287 20.36 -3.27 -7.15
C LEU A 287 20.95 -3.61 -8.53
N LYS A 288 20.58 -4.78 -9.08
CA LYS A 288 21.05 -5.23 -10.40
C LYS A 288 20.63 -4.28 -11.52
N ARG A 289 19.39 -3.77 -11.47
CA ARG A 289 18.90 -2.77 -12.43
C ARG A 289 19.71 -1.48 -12.32
N ILE A 290 19.83 -0.93 -11.11
CA ILE A 290 20.53 0.34 -10.85
C ILE A 290 21.96 0.29 -11.37
N TYR A 291 22.72 -0.78 -11.05
CA TYR A 291 24.09 -0.92 -11.53
C TYR A 291 24.18 -0.94 -13.07
N LYS A 292 23.28 -1.66 -13.74
CA LYS A 292 23.21 -1.68 -15.22
C LYS A 292 22.90 -0.29 -15.79
N ILE A 293 21.97 0.44 -15.17
CA ILE A 293 21.60 1.80 -15.59
C ILE A 293 22.80 2.74 -15.46
N ILE A 294 23.53 2.69 -14.34
CA ILE A 294 24.74 3.50 -14.13
C ILE A 294 25.76 3.18 -15.22
N LYS A 295 26.12 1.90 -15.37
CA LYS A 295 27.14 1.45 -16.33
C LYS A 295 26.84 1.88 -17.77
N GLN A 296 25.57 1.83 -18.16
CA GLN A 296 25.16 2.12 -19.54
C GLN A 296 24.92 3.61 -19.81
N PHE A 297 24.25 4.31 -18.89
CA PHE A 297 23.60 5.60 -19.14
C PHE A 297 24.12 6.78 -18.32
N SER A 298 25.12 6.61 -17.45
CA SER A 298 25.69 7.73 -16.68
C SER A 298 27.16 8.02 -17.02
N ALA A 299 27.62 9.21 -16.63
CA ALA A 299 29.01 9.63 -16.70
C ALA A 299 29.90 8.73 -15.83
N ARG A 300 29.44 8.40 -14.61
CA ARG A 300 30.11 7.44 -13.73
C ARG A 300 30.34 6.09 -14.38
N GLY A 301 29.37 5.61 -15.16
CA GLY A 301 29.45 4.35 -15.88
C GLY A 301 30.64 4.23 -16.85
N LYS A 302 31.20 5.36 -17.30
CA LYS A 302 32.36 5.40 -18.22
C LYS A 302 33.71 5.29 -17.51
N VAL A 303 33.73 5.45 -16.18
CA VAL A 303 34.94 5.53 -15.35
C VAL A 303 34.83 4.65 -14.09
N LEU A 304 34.10 3.53 -14.18
CA LEU A 304 33.95 2.58 -13.06
C LEU A 304 35.26 1.87 -12.69
N THR A 305 36.28 1.92 -13.56
CA THR A 305 37.62 1.38 -13.27
C THR A 305 38.35 2.26 -12.26
N GLU A 306 38.28 3.58 -12.44
CA GLU A 306 38.90 4.58 -11.57
C GLU A 306 38.05 4.85 -10.33
N TYR A 307 36.73 4.91 -10.51
CA TYR A 307 35.76 5.19 -9.46
C TYR A 307 34.72 4.06 -9.39
N PRO A 308 35.03 2.92 -8.75
CA PRO A 308 34.12 1.79 -8.67
C PRO A 308 32.86 2.13 -7.86
N ILE A 309 31.79 1.36 -8.08
CA ILE A 309 30.58 1.37 -7.25
C ILE A 309 30.41 -0.01 -6.65
N ILE A 310 30.04 -0.06 -5.38
CA ILE A 310 29.71 -1.30 -4.67
C ILE A 310 28.20 -1.30 -4.34
N MET A 311 27.51 -2.33 -4.78
CA MET A 311 26.10 -2.57 -4.48
C MET A 311 26.00 -3.32 -3.14
N VAL A 312 25.24 -2.83 -2.18
CA VAL A 312 25.11 -3.46 -0.86
C VAL A 312 23.68 -3.92 -0.66
N GLY A 313 23.47 -5.23 -0.63
CA GLY A 313 22.19 -5.84 -0.29
C GLY A 313 22.07 -6.03 1.22
N VAL A 314 20.98 -5.52 1.81
CA VAL A 314 20.69 -5.68 3.23
C VAL A 314 19.33 -6.35 3.39
N ASP A 315 19.27 -7.43 4.17
CA ASP A 315 18.02 -8.13 4.46
C ASP A 315 18.15 -8.85 5.81
N TYR A 316 17.03 -9.08 6.49
CA TYR A 316 17.00 -9.77 7.78
C TYR A 316 16.97 -11.30 7.61
N ASN A 317 16.64 -11.78 6.40
CA ASN A 317 16.56 -13.19 6.08
C ASN A 317 17.79 -13.69 5.29
N GLN A 318 18.50 -14.68 5.83
CA GLN A 318 19.70 -15.25 5.21
C GLN A 318 19.45 -15.90 3.85
N GLU A 319 18.33 -16.60 3.66
CA GLU A 319 18.00 -17.23 2.37
C GLU A 319 17.82 -16.18 1.26
N VAL A 320 17.33 -15.00 1.61
CA VAL A 320 17.14 -13.85 0.70
C VAL A 320 18.49 -13.24 0.31
N LEU A 321 19.41 -13.10 1.28
CA LEU A 321 20.79 -12.66 1.02
C LEU A 321 21.54 -13.61 0.07
N ASP A 322 21.40 -14.93 0.26
CA ASP A 322 22.03 -15.94 -0.60
C ASP A 322 21.51 -15.88 -2.05
N VAL A 323 20.24 -15.50 -2.25
CA VAL A 323 19.65 -15.27 -3.58
C VAL A 323 20.19 -13.98 -4.20
N THR A 324 20.27 -12.90 -3.42
CA THR A 324 20.86 -11.63 -3.87
C THR A 324 22.31 -11.79 -4.31
N ASP A 325 23.14 -12.47 -3.51
CA ASP A 325 24.55 -12.75 -3.79
C ASP A 325 24.73 -13.45 -5.16
N LYS A 326 23.94 -14.50 -5.40
CA LYS A 326 23.92 -15.21 -6.70
C LYS A 326 23.45 -14.32 -7.84
N ASN A 327 22.48 -13.44 -7.62
CA ASN A 327 21.93 -12.58 -8.66
C ASN A 327 22.89 -11.44 -9.07
N LEU A 328 23.84 -11.09 -8.19
CA LEU A 328 24.81 -10.00 -8.35
C LEU A 328 26.24 -10.47 -8.69
N VAL A 329 26.47 -11.74 -9.03
CA VAL A 329 27.79 -12.35 -9.25
C VAL A 329 28.81 -11.55 -10.09
N ASP A 330 28.36 -10.84 -11.15
CA ASP A 330 29.23 -10.06 -12.05
C ASP A 330 29.30 -8.56 -11.69
N ILE A 331 28.79 -8.19 -10.52
CA ILE A 331 28.66 -6.81 -10.03
C ILE A 331 29.47 -6.72 -8.74
N PRO A 332 30.33 -5.71 -8.53
CA PRO A 332 30.97 -5.51 -7.23
C PRO A 332 29.90 -5.29 -6.16
N HIS A 333 29.80 -6.20 -5.20
CA HIS A 333 28.73 -6.17 -4.22
C HIS A 333 29.14 -6.74 -2.85
N LEU A 334 28.29 -6.45 -1.86
CA LEU A 334 28.34 -6.97 -0.50
C LEU A 334 26.92 -7.32 -0.07
N VAL A 335 26.74 -8.40 0.68
CA VAL A 335 25.49 -8.74 1.34
C VAL A 335 25.69 -8.76 2.85
N ILE A 336 24.84 -8.08 3.61
CA ILE A 336 24.91 -8.03 5.08
C ILE A 336 23.53 -8.18 5.72
N PRO A 337 23.44 -8.75 6.93
CA PRO A 337 22.18 -8.77 7.67
C PRO A 337 21.79 -7.37 8.13
N GLY A 338 20.50 -7.06 8.13
CA GLY A 338 19.97 -5.82 8.69
C GLY A 338 18.45 -5.79 8.74
N ASP A 339 17.90 -4.85 9.52
CA ASP A 339 16.45 -4.70 9.73
C ASP A 339 16.05 -3.25 9.45
N ILE A 340 14.93 -3.06 8.74
CA ILE A 340 14.38 -1.75 8.38
C ILE A 340 14.14 -0.87 9.60
N GLY A 341 13.81 -1.45 10.75
CA GLY A 341 13.57 -0.75 12.02
C GLY A 341 14.83 -0.30 12.76
N ALA A 342 16.03 -0.71 12.34
CA ALA A 342 17.30 -0.50 13.04
C ALA A 342 18.42 0.12 12.19
N PRO A 343 18.22 1.33 11.62
CA PRO A 343 19.22 2.00 10.79
C PRO A 343 20.55 2.29 11.51
N GLU A 344 20.54 2.48 12.83
CA GLU A 344 21.77 2.71 13.61
C GLU A 344 22.69 1.48 13.58
N LYS A 345 22.10 0.27 13.67
CA LYS A 345 22.85 -0.99 13.55
C LYS A 345 23.40 -1.20 12.14
N LEU A 346 22.62 -0.82 11.12
CA LEU A 346 23.12 -0.82 9.74
C LEU A 346 24.36 0.07 9.62
N LEU A 347 24.30 1.30 10.16
CA LEU A 347 25.42 2.24 10.12
C LEU A 347 26.66 1.68 10.82
N GLU A 348 26.51 1.05 11.99
CA GLU A 348 27.60 0.36 12.69
C GLU A 348 28.20 -0.76 11.83
N GLN A 349 27.36 -1.58 11.20
CA GLN A 349 27.81 -2.67 10.34
C GLN A 349 28.54 -2.17 9.09
N LEU A 350 28.07 -1.09 8.46
CA LEU A 350 28.75 -0.47 7.33
C LEU A 350 30.16 0.02 7.75
N LYS A 351 30.26 0.72 8.88
CA LYS A 351 31.56 1.17 9.43
C LYS A 351 32.49 0.00 9.73
N ALA A 352 31.97 -1.11 10.25
CA ALA A 352 32.75 -2.32 10.52
C ALA A 352 33.33 -2.95 9.23
N GLN A 353 32.68 -2.74 8.08
CA GLN A 353 33.18 -3.15 6.76
C GLN A 353 34.15 -2.13 6.13
N GLY A 354 34.53 -1.08 6.87
CA GLY A 354 35.37 0.00 6.36
C GLY A 354 34.66 0.93 5.37
N ILE A 355 33.32 0.89 5.32
CA ILE A 355 32.52 1.75 4.45
C ILE A 355 32.41 3.14 5.09
N GLU A 356 32.83 4.16 4.34
CA GLU A 356 32.65 5.58 4.63
C GLU A 356 31.16 5.94 4.54
N PRO A 357 30.47 6.24 5.68
CA PRO A 357 29.03 6.47 5.68
C PRO A 357 28.58 7.59 4.74
N GLU A 358 29.34 8.68 4.67
CA GLU A 358 29.05 9.86 3.86
C GLU A 358 29.07 9.60 2.35
N LYS A 359 29.60 8.46 1.90
CA LYS A 359 29.63 8.01 0.49
C LYS A 359 28.47 7.07 0.14
N VAL A 360 27.52 6.87 1.05
CA VAL A 360 26.38 5.98 0.88
C VAL A 360 25.18 6.73 0.31
N LEU A 361 24.59 6.17 -0.77
CA LEU A 361 23.21 6.40 -1.16
C LEU A 361 22.35 5.27 -0.59
N HIS A 362 21.43 5.59 0.31
CA HIS A 362 20.46 4.62 0.82
C HIS A 362 19.31 4.47 -0.17
N ILE A 363 18.87 3.24 -0.40
CA ILE A 363 17.70 2.95 -1.21
C ILE A 363 16.81 1.90 -0.51
N ARG A 364 15.53 1.86 -0.85
CA ARG A 364 14.61 0.75 -0.55
C ARG A 364 13.32 0.88 -1.34
N SER A 365 12.57 -0.21 -1.46
CA SER A 365 11.27 -0.22 -2.11
C SER A 365 10.24 -1.07 -1.37
N PHE A 366 9.10 -0.45 -1.05
CA PHE A 366 7.90 -1.09 -0.52
C PHE A 366 8.15 -1.85 0.79
N LEU A 367 8.69 -1.17 1.81
CA LEU A 367 9.15 -1.83 3.04
C LEU A 367 8.84 -1.06 4.34
N ASP A 368 8.74 0.26 4.34
CA ASP A 368 8.48 1.03 5.57
C ASP A 368 7.11 0.68 6.18
N HIS A 369 6.14 0.32 5.33
CA HIS A 369 4.82 -0.16 5.75
C HIS A 369 4.82 -1.60 6.32
N ASP A 370 5.81 -2.45 6.00
CA ASP A 370 5.93 -3.83 6.50
C ASP A 370 7.00 -3.95 7.61
N ARG A 371 7.41 -2.80 8.18
CA ARG A 371 8.34 -2.76 9.32
C ARG A 371 7.69 -3.39 10.56
N PRO A 372 8.46 -3.98 11.48
CA PRO A 372 7.97 -4.27 12.81
C PRO A 372 7.48 -2.99 13.50
N PHE A 373 6.19 -2.96 13.90
CA PHE A 373 5.64 -1.81 14.63
C PHE A 373 6.41 -1.54 15.92
N ILE A 374 6.86 -0.30 16.10
CA ILE A 374 7.45 0.18 17.35
C ILE A 374 6.53 1.28 17.89
N ALA A 375 6.03 1.10 19.10
CA ALA A 375 5.16 2.08 19.74
C ALA A 375 5.90 3.42 19.96
N PRO A 376 5.21 4.56 19.80
CA PRO A 376 5.79 5.87 20.07
C PRO A 376 6.44 5.98 21.45
N LYS A 377 7.63 6.59 21.49
CA LYS A 377 8.30 6.99 22.72
C LYS A 377 7.98 8.44 23.09
N ASN A 378 7.72 9.30 22.10
CA ASN A 378 7.47 10.72 22.30
C ASN A 378 5.98 10.97 22.60
N THR A 379 5.57 10.69 23.85
CA THR A 379 4.15 10.75 24.27
C THR A 379 3.54 12.15 24.18
N GLU A 380 4.32 13.20 24.41
CA GLU A 380 3.83 14.59 24.32
C GLU A 380 3.47 14.99 22.88
N ILE A 381 4.32 14.63 21.91
CA ILE A 381 4.06 14.86 20.48
C ILE A 381 2.88 14.00 20.03
N ALA A 382 2.82 12.73 20.46
CA ALA A 382 1.69 11.84 20.19
C ALA A 382 0.35 12.46 20.68
N GLN A 383 0.35 13.04 21.88
CA GLN A 383 -0.83 13.68 22.46
C GLN A 383 -1.25 14.94 21.69
N ALA A 384 -0.29 15.77 21.22
CA ALA A 384 -0.60 16.91 20.37
C ALA A 384 -1.22 16.47 19.04
N ARG A 385 -0.70 15.39 18.46
CA ARG A 385 -1.16 14.79 17.21
C ARG A 385 -2.57 14.19 17.31
N SER A 386 -3.05 13.87 18.51
CA SER A 386 -4.35 13.23 18.73
C SER A 386 -5.55 14.09 18.31
N GLN A 387 -5.35 15.40 18.11
CA GLN A 387 -6.40 16.33 17.69
C GLN A 387 -6.56 16.41 16.16
N LEU A 388 -5.65 15.79 15.41
CA LEU A 388 -5.68 15.76 13.95
C LEU A 388 -6.55 14.58 13.45
N ASP A 389 -7.24 14.80 12.34
CA ASP A 389 -8.24 13.90 11.75
C ASP A 389 -7.64 12.82 10.84
N TYR A 390 -6.58 12.14 11.30
CA TYR A 390 -5.98 11.03 10.55
C TYR A 390 -6.97 9.85 10.40
N GLN A 391 -6.97 9.22 9.23
CA GLN A 391 -7.84 8.08 8.89
C GLN A 391 -7.06 6.76 8.70
N VAL A 392 -5.79 6.74 9.11
CA VAL A 392 -4.94 5.55 9.15
C VAL A 392 -5.64 4.45 9.95
N VAL A 393 -5.75 3.25 9.38
CA VAL A 393 -6.27 2.07 10.08
C VAL A 393 -5.12 1.08 10.22
N ASP A 394 -4.72 0.84 11.46
CA ASP A 394 -3.60 -0.03 11.81
C ASP A 394 -4.02 -0.96 12.96
N VAL A 395 -3.51 -2.19 12.97
CA VAL A 395 -4.00 -3.27 13.83
C VAL A 395 -2.84 -3.90 14.58
N ASP A 396 -2.97 -4.01 15.90
CA ASP A 396 -1.97 -4.65 16.74
C ASP A 396 -2.07 -6.19 16.74
N ARG A 397 -1.14 -6.83 17.43
CA ARG A 397 -1.06 -8.29 17.54
C ARG A 397 -2.21 -8.96 18.29
N GLU A 398 -2.98 -8.20 19.08
CA GLU A 398 -4.18 -8.67 19.77
C GLU A 398 -5.44 -8.42 18.93
N GLY A 399 -5.29 -7.89 17.70
CA GLY A 399 -6.40 -7.52 16.82
C GLY A 399 -7.09 -6.22 17.20
N LYS A 400 -6.50 -5.42 18.09
CA LYS A 400 -7.06 -4.13 18.51
C LYS A 400 -6.63 -3.02 17.57
N LEU A 401 -7.49 -2.01 17.46
CA LEU A 401 -7.22 -0.81 16.67
C LEU A 401 -6.12 0.00 17.34
N ILE A 402 -5.02 0.23 16.61
CA ILE A 402 -4.04 1.24 16.99
C ILE A 402 -4.64 2.60 16.61
N PRO A 403 -4.73 3.57 17.55
CA PRO A 403 -5.28 4.88 17.22
C PRO A 403 -4.51 5.56 16.07
N PRO A 404 -5.19 6.22 15.12
CA PRO A 404 -4.53 6.76 13.91
C PRO A 404 -3.31 7.63 14.22
N HIS A 405 -3.42 8.53 15.20
CA HIS A 405 -2.31 9.39 15.61
C HIS A 405 -1.11 8.63 16.21
N ILE A 406 -1.33 7.46 16.82
CA ILE A 406 -0.26 6.60 17.34
C ILE A 406 0.48 5.90 16.19
N ALA A 407 -0.25 5.42 15.18
CA ALA A 407 0.35 4.83 13.98
C ALA A 407 1.21 5.86 13.22
N VAL A 408 0.70 7.09 13.06
CA VAL A 408 1.46 8.19 12.44
C VAL A 408 2.70 8.55 13.26
N GLN A 409 2.57 8.68 14.59
CA GLN A 409 3.73 8.99 15.43
C GLN A 409 4.78 7.87 15.38
N SER A 410 4.38 6.61 15.26
CA SER A 410 5.31 5.48 15.06
C SER A 410 6.09 5.63 13.75
N LEU A 411 5.42 6.05 12.67
CA LEU A 411 6.06 6.30 11.38
C LEU A 411 7.04 7.47 11.48
N VAL A 412 6.65 8.58 12.11
CA VAL A 412 7.52 9.75 12.32
C VAL A 412 8.81 9.34 13.06
N GLU A 413 8.70 8.65 14.19
CA GLU A 413 9.88 8.20 14.94
C GLU A 413 10.71 7.16 14.19
N HIS A 414 10.09 6.38 13.29
CA HIS A 414 10.81 5.47 12.40
C HIS A 414 11.62 6.23 11.35
N LEU A 415 11.01 7.20 10.69
CA LEU A 415 11.68 8.05 9.71
C LEU A 415 12.72 8.95 10.38
N GLU A 416 12.55 9.34 11.63
CA GLU A 416 13.54 10.11 12.41
C GLU A 416 14.84 9.32 12.59
N ARG A 417 14.74 8.04 12.96
CA ARG A 417 15.88 7.12 13.06
C ARG A 417 16.63 7.04 11.73
N TRP A 418 15.91 6.88 10.62
CA TRP A 418 16.51 6.91 9.28
C TRP A 418 17.13 8.28 8.95
N SER A 419 16.41 9.37 9.18
CA SER A 419 16.85 10.75 8.94
C SER A 419 18.16 11.10 9.65
N SER A 420 18.44 10.46 10.79
CA SER A 420 19.69 10.64 11.54
C SER A 420 20.93 10.07 10.85
N ILE A 421 20.77 9.14 9.91
CA ILE A 421 21.87 8.49 9.18
C ILE A 421 21.94 8.87 7.69
N ILE A 422 20.89 9.52 7.15
CA ILE A 422 20.86 9.91 5.73
C ILE A 422 21.93 10.97 5.45
N THR A 423 22.68 10.75 4.38
CA THR A 423 23.77 11.63 3.93
C THR A 423 23.27 12.68 2.95
N ARG A 424 24.18 13.54 2.46
CA ARG A 424 23.92 14.46 1.33
C ARG A 424 23.45 13.75 0.05
N HIS A 425 23.71 12.44 -0.09
CA HIS A 425 23.25 11.65 -1.23
C HIS A 425 21.76 11.30 -1.15
N GLY A 426 21.17 11.41 0.04
CA GLY A 426 19.76 11.22 0.25
C GLY A 426 19.34 9.75 0.35
N LEU A 427 18.04 9.55 0.17
CA LEU A 427 17.34 8.29 0.32
C LEU A 427 16.37 8.09 -0.86
N LEU A 428 16.66 7.13 -1.74
CA LEU A 428 15.74 6.72 -2.81
C LEU A 428 14.73 5.72 -2.24
N LEU A 429 13.46 6.13 -2.14
CA LEU A 429 12.42 5.39 -1.44
C LEU A 429 11.17 5.27 -2.30
N LEU A 430 10.78 4.03 -2.59
CA LEU A 430 9.50 3.72 -3.19
C LEU A 430 8.57 3.21 -2.10
N GLU A 431 7.34 3.71 -2.04
CA GLU A 431 6.37 3.24 -1.06
C GLU A 431 4.96 3.18 -1.63
N VAL A 432 4.16 2.27 -1.07
CA VAL A 432 2.73 2.08 -1.35
C VAL A 432 1.89 2.60 -0.19
N HIS A 433 0.72 3.16 -0.52
CA HIS A 433 -0.12 3.96 0.35
C HIS A 433 -1.57 3.49 0.32
N SER A 434 -2.26 3.63 1.44
CA SER A 434 -3.70 3.44 1.54
C SER A 434 -4.47 4.68 1.12
N LEU A 435 -5.79 4.56 0.96
CA LEU A 435 -6.71 5.66 0.71
C LEU A 435 -7.83 5.71 1.74
N THR A 436 -8.45 6.88 1.86
CA THR A 436 -9.65 7.07 2.69
C THR A 436 -10.87 6.39 2.04
N PRO A 437 -11.85 5.92 2.83
CA PRO A 437 -13.04 5.24 2.29
C PRO A 437 -13.84 6.11 1.32
N ALA A 438 -13.86 7.44 1.52
CA ALA A 438 -14.50 8.36 0.60
C ALA A 438 -13.89 8.32 -0.81
N VAL A 439 -12.55 8.28 -0.91
CA VAL A 439 -11.83 8.20 -2.19
C VAL A 439 -11.95 6.80 -2.79
N VAL A 440 -11.84 5.74 -1.97
CA VAL A 440 -12.01 4.35 -2.44
C VAL A 440 -13.41 4.14 -3.03
N LYS A 441 -14.45 4.63 -2.36
CA LYS A 441 -15.83 4.60 -2.85
C LYS A 441 -16.00 5.30 -4.20
N LYS A 442 -15.33 6.45 -4.38
CA LYS A 442 -15.43 7.25 -5.60
C LYS A 442 -14.73 6.62 -6.80
N TYR A 443 -13.64 5.87 -6.57
CA TYR A 443 -12.79 5.27 -7.61
C TYR A 443 -12.70 3.75 -7.48
N ILE A 444 -13.82 3.11 -7.14
CA ILE A 444 -13.86 1.68 -6.79
C ILE A 444 -13.41 0.80 -7.96
N ASP A 445 -13.68 1.18 -9.20
CA ASP A 445 -13.35 0.38 -10.38
C ASP A 445 -11.91 0.65 -10.86
N GLU A 446 -11.41 1.86 -10.64
CA GLU A 446 -10.13 2.35 -11.16
C GLU A 446 -8.96 2.16 -10.19
N SER A 447 -9.22 1.85 -8.92
CA SER A 447 -8.23 1.74 -7.85
C SER A 447 -8.23 0.38 -7.17
N GLU A 448 -7.05 -0.13 -6.82
CA GLU A 448 -6.89 -1.41 -6.12
C GLU A 448 -7.11 -1.30 -4.60
N SER A 449 -7.30 -0.09 -4.07
CA SER A 449 -7.28 0.18 -2.63
C SER A 449 -8.31 -0.59 -1.81
N LEU A 450 -9.49 -0.93 -2.33
CA LEU A 450 -10.50 -1.65 -1.55
C LEU A 450 -9.96 -2.99 -1.01
N HIS A 451 -9.36 -3.81 -1.88
CA HIS A 451 -8.78 -5.08 -1.44
C HIS A 451 -7.38 -4.89 -0.86
N PHE A 452 -6.57 -4.01 -1.47
CA PHE A 452 -5.18 -3.82 -1.09
C PHE A 452 -5.04 -3.29 0.34
N ASP A 453 -5.73 -2.19 0.65
CA ASP A 453 -5.67 -1.56 1.96
C ASP A 453 -6.24 -2.47 3.03
N ALA A 454 -7.26 -3.27 2.68
CA ALA A 454 -7.90 -4.21 3.58
C ALA A 454 -6.96 -5.37 3.92
N TYR A 455 -6.38 -6.08 2.95
CA TYR A 455 -5.52 -7.22 3.28
C TYR A 455 -4.24 -6.78 3.99
N HIS A 456 -3.69 -5.58 3.70
CA HIS A 456 -2.54 -5.05 4.44
C HIS A 456 -2.89 -4.82 5.91
N ALA A 457 -3.97 -4.09 6.20
CA ALA A 457 -4.38 -3.83 7.58
C ALA A 457 -4.82 -5.11 8.31
N PHE A 458 -5.48 -6.06 7.62
CA PHE A 458 -5.76 -7.38 8.19
C PHE A 458 -4.48 -8.13 8.56
N SER A 459 -3.43 -8.02 7.75
CA SER A 459 -2.13 -8.65 8.01
C SER A 459 -1.22 -7.88 8.98
N MET A 460 -1.74 -6.84 9.65
CA MET A 460 -1.00 -5.98 10.58
C MET A 460 0.17 -5.23 9.93
N GLN A 461 0.00 -4.82 8.67
CA GLN A 461 0.91 -3.90 7.98
C GLN A 461 0.43 -2.45 8.12
N HIS A 462 1.35 -1.51 7.99
CA HIS A 462 1.24 -0.14 8.47
C HIS A 462 1.15 0.87 7.31
N LEU A 463 0.21 0.66 6.39
CA LEU A 463 -0.06 1.62 5.32
C LEU A 463 -0.60 2.93 5.91
N VAL A 464 -0.17 4.05 5.32
CA VAL A 464 -0.73 5.38 5.55
C VAL A 464 -1.12 6.00 4.21
N GLU A 465 -1.93 7.06 4.22
CA GLU A 465 -2.15 7.86 3.02
C GLU A 465 -0.85 8.59 2.59
N ALA A 466 -0.70 8.85 1.29
CA ALA A 466 0.55 9.37 0.74
C ALA A 466 0.92 10.77 1.29
N ASP A 467 -0.08 11.63 1.55
CA ASP A 467 0.11 12.92 2.22
C ASP A 467 0.65 12.74 3.63
N VAL A 468 0.12 11.76 4.38
CA VAL A 468 0.58 11.42 5.72
C VAL A 468 2.04 10.92 5.70
N PHE A 469 2.43 10.11 4.72
CA PHE A 469 3.81 9.66 4.56
C PHE A 469 4.78 10.82 4.28
N LEU A 470 4.43 11.71 3.34
CA LEU A 470 5.24 12.87 3.00
C LEU A 470 5.36 13.85 4.17
N MET A 471 4.28 14.05 4.93
CA MET A 471 4.30 14.84 6.15
C MET A 471 5.18 14.21 7.24
N ALA A 472 5.10 12.90 7.44
CA ALA A 472 5.95 12.22 8.42
C ALA A 472 7.44 12.34 8.06
N ALA A 473 7.78 12.33 6.77
CA ALA A 473 9.14 12.59 6.30
C ALA A 473 9.55 14.06 6.51
N ALA A 474 8.67 15.00 6.18
CA ALA A 474 8.93 16.44 6.31
C ALA A 474 9.12 16.88 7.78
N GLU A 475 8.41 16.25 8.70
CA GLU A 475 8.55 16.48 10.15
C GLU A 475 9.95 16.13 10.67
N VAL A 476 10.67 15.24 9.99
CA VAL A 476 12.03 14.83 10.34
C VAL A 476 13.09 15.40 9.38
N GLY A 477 12.71 16.40 8.59
CA GLY A 477 13.58 17.12 7.65
C GLY A 477 13.93 16.35 6.37
N LEU A 478 13.20 15.30 6.03
CA LEU A 478 13.35 14.57 4.78
C LEU A 478 12.33 15.08 3.74
N PHE A 479 12.82 15.67 2.65
CA PHE A 479 11.99 16.25 1.60
C PHE A 479 12.17 15.51 0.28
N SER A 480 11.07 15.08 -0.34
CA SER A 480 11.09 14.40 -1.64
C SER A 480 11.39 15.42 -2.74
N ARG A 481 12.51 15.26 -3.45
CA ARG A 481 12.91 16.18 -4.51
C ARG A 481 11.89 16.21 -5.64
N LYS A 482 11.52 17.43 -6.07
CA LYS A 482 10.54 17.67 -7.13
C LYS A 482 10.86 16.96 -8.43
N GLU A 483 12.12 16.97 -8.86
CA GLU A 483 12.56 16.40 -10.14
C GLU A 483 12.57 14.86 -10.12
N ALA A 484 12.69 14.27 -8.93
CA ALA A 484 12.70 12.82 -8.74
C ALA A 484 11.30 12.25 -8.51
N PHE A 485 10.38 13.06 -7.96
CA PHE A 485 9.09 12.61 -7.52
C PHE A 485 8.24 12.03 -8.65
N ARG A 486 7.67 10.85 -8.43
CA ARG A 486 6.55 10.32 -9.21
C ARG A 486 5.51 9.74 -8.29
N LYS A 487 4.26 9.75 -8.77
CA LYS A 487 3.13 9.13 -8.09
C LYS A 487 2.28 8.29 -9.04
N TYR A 488 1.62 7.28 -8.50
CA TYR A 488 0.66 6.45 -9.23
C TYR A 488 -0.64 6.28 -8.45
N PRO A 489 -1.78 6.17 -9.17
CA PRO A 489 -1.96 6.38 -10.61
C PRO A 489 -1.72 7.84 -11.03
N LYS A 490 -1.16 8.06 -12.23
CA LYS A 490 -0.66 9.38 -12.65
C LYS A 490 -1.74 10.45 -12.72
N MET A 491 -2.92 10.11 -13.26
CA MET A 491 -3.94 11.10 -13.66
C MET A 491 -5.18 11.15 -12.74
N LEU A 492 -5.35 10.18 -11.84
CA LEU A 492 -6.47 10.21 -10.89
C LEU A 492 -6.10 11.04 -9.66
N PRO A 493 -7.06 11.68 -8.97
CA PRO A 493 -6.82 12.47 -7.76
C PRO A 493 -6.71 11.57 -6.52
N LEU A 494 -5.82 10.59 -6.61
CA LEU A 494 -5.47 9.66 -5.54
C LEU A 494 -4.01 9.20 -5.76
N THR A 495 -3.37 8.74 -4.69
CA THR A 495 -1.97 8.29 -4.72
C THR A 495 -1.86 6.99 -3.94
N ARG A 496 -1.60 5.91 -4.67
CA ARG A 496 -1.30 4.59 -4.10
C ARG A 496 0.18 4.31 -4.04
N ILE A 497 1.01 4.91 -4.88
CA ILE A 497 2.45 4.66 -4.90
C ILE A 497 3.18 5.98 -5.08
N THR A 498 4.26 6.17 -4.33
CA THR A 498 5.21 7.27 -4.54
C THR A 498 6.61 6.70 -4.84
N VAL A 499 7.33 7.38 -5.71
CA VAL A 499 8.75 7.18 -6.00
C VAL A 499 9.44 8.47 -5.60
N ASN A 500 10.31 8.39 -4.61
CA ASN A 500 10.88 9.56 -3.95
C ASN A 500 12.40 9.49 -3.97
N HIS A 501 13.04 10.63 -4.15
CA HIS A 501 14.40 10.83 -3.71
C HIS A 501 14.37 11.86 -2.58
N PHE A 502 14.39 11.37 -1.34
CA PHE A 502 14.43 12.23 -0.18
C PHE A 502 15.82 12.80 0.02
N GLU A 503 15.89 14.08 0.34
CA GLU A 503 17.08 14.75 0.83
C GLU A 503 16.85 15.30 2.23
N LYS A 504 17.91 15.29 3.04
CA LYS A 504 17.90 15.87 4.38
C LYS A 504 18.14 17.38 4.28
N ARG A 505 17.24 18.18 4.86
CA ARG A 505 17.37 19.64 5.01
C ARG A 505 17.40 20.03 6.48
N GLU A 506 17.85 21.25 6.76
CA GLU A 506 18.08 21.81 8.12
C GLU A 506 16.82 22.41 8.78
N TYR A 507 15.64 22.10 8.24
CA TYR A 507 14.37 22.60 8.72
C TYR A 507 13.31 21.49 8.64
N GLN A 508 12.17 21.70 9.28
CA GLN A 508 11.06 20.76 9.30
C GLN A 508 9.79 21.45 8.79
N ILE A 509 8.91 20.68 8.15
CA ILE A 509 7.54 21.13 7.85
C ILE A 509 6.58 20.22 8.60
N ARG A 510 5.61 20.82 9.28
CA ARG A 510 4.58 20.12 10.05
C ARG A 510 3.22 20.79 9.85
N TYR A 511 2.16 20.12 10.31
CA TYR A 511 0.85 20.75 10.38
C TYR A 511 0.85 21.91 11.38
N ALA A 512 0.20 23.01 11.00
CA ALA A 512 -0.12 24.10 11.89
C ALA A 512 -1.22 23.66 12.87
N THR A 513 -1.18 24.18 14.08
CA THR A 513 -2.13 23.86 15.14
C THR A 513 -2.64 25.13 15.80
N VAL A 514 -3.67 25.01 16.65
CA VAL A 514 -4.19 26.14 17.44
C VAL A 514 -3.10 26.78 18.30
N LYS A 515 -2.08 26.02 18.73
CA LYS A 515 -0.95 26.55 19.51
C LYS A 515 -0.06 27.50 18.70
N ASP A 516 -0.11 27.42 17.38
CA ASP A 516 0.71 28.25 16.48
C ASP A 516 0.07 29.62 16.21
N ILE A 517 -1.21 29.82 16.56
CA ILE A 517 -1.95 31.06 16.30
C ILE A 517 -1.22 32.31 16.81
N PRO A 518 -0.73 32.38 18.06
CA PRO A 518 -0.02 33.56 18.55
C PRO A 518 1.20 33.93 17.70
N SER A 519 1.96 32.91 17.25
CA SER A 519 3.14 33.10 16.40
C SER A 519 2.73 33.54 14.98
N MET A 520 1.67 32.94 14.42
CA MET A 520 1.13 33.29 13.10
C MET A 520 0.60 34.73 13.04
N LEU A 521 -0.07 35.22 14.09
CA LEU A 521 -0.56 36.60 14.19
C LEU A 521 0.56 37.65 14.15
N SER A 522 1.79 37.26 14.51
CA SER A 522 2.96 38.15 14.48
C SER A 522 3.71 38.15 13.14
N CYS A 523 3.33 37.28 12.21
CA CYS A 523 3.98 37.15 10.92
C CYS A 523 3.58 38.28 9.95
N ALA A 524 4.47 38.61 9.02
CA ALA A 524 4.08 39.38 7.85
C ALA A 524 3.18 38.52 6.95
N THR A 525 2.14 39.12 6.38
CA THR A 525 1.20 38.46 5.45
C THR A 525 1.12 39.22 4.13
N ILE A 526 0.80 38.52 3.05
CA ILE A 526 0.51 39.10 1.72
C ILE A 526 -0.92 39.66 1.69
N ASN A 527 -1.83 39.06 2.45
CA ASN A 527 -3.23 39.47 2.55
C ASN A 527 -3.40 40.57 3.62
N GLN A 528 -4.64 40.99 3.87
CA GLN A 528 -4.93 41.75 5.09
C GLN A 528 -4.64 40.88 6.32
N PRO A 529 -4.12 41.44 7.43
CA PRO A 529 -3.84 40.68 8.65
C PRO A 529 -5.06 39.85 9.08
N ALA A 530 -4.91 38.53 8.99
CA ALA A 530 -5.90 37.59 9.50
C ALA A 530 -6.04 37.74 11.02
N ASN A 531 -7.25 37.53 11.52
CA ASN A 531 -7.52 37.53 12.95
C ASN A 531 -7.53 36.10 13.51
N GLU A 532 -7.45 35.97 14.83
CA GLU A 532 -7.49 34.70 15.54
C GLU A 532 -8.70 33.83 15.14
N SER A 533 -9.88 34.44 15.03
CA SER A 533 -11.11 33.73 14.68
C SER A 533 -11.05 33.07 13.30
N LEU A 534 -10.41 33.69 12.31
CA LEU A 534 -10.23 33.09 10.98
C LEU A 534 -9.34 31.85 11.06
N PHE A 535 -8.21 31.92 11.78
CA PHE A 535 -7.32 30.78 11.95
C PHE A 535 -8.00 29.63 12.70
N GLU A 536 -8.76 29.91 13.75
CA GLU A 536 -9.54 28.88 14.45
C GLU A 536 -10.54 28.17 13.52
N VAL A 537 -11.23 28.92 12.66
CA VAL A 537 -12.18 28.36 11.69
C VAL A 537 -11.46 27.45 10.70
N LEU A 538 -10.36 27.92 10.10
CA LEU A 538 -9.57 27.15 9.14
C LEU A 538 -9.05 25.84 9.77
N LEU A 539 -8.34 25.96 10.90
CA LEU A 539 -7.76 24.81 11.62
C LEU A 539 -8.81 23.80 12.07
N LYS A 540 -10.03 24.24 12.39
CA LYS A 540 -11.12 23.35 12.76
C LYS A 540 -11.75 22.64 11.56
N GLN A 541 -11.83 23.32 10.40
CA GLN A 541 -12.42 22.75 9.19
C GLN A 541 -11.51 21.74 8.51
N ALA A 542 -10.20 21.98 8.52
CA ALA A 542 -9.22 21.10 7.88
C ALA A 542 -7.93 20.97 8.70
N PRO A 543 -7.95 20.23 9.83
CA PRO A 543 -6.82 20.15 10.76
C PRO A 543 -5.49 19.71 10.13
N LYS A 544 -5.54 18.91 9.04
CA LYS A 544 -4.39 18.40 8.28
C LYS A 544 -4.14 19.11 6.95
N ALA A 545 -4.55 20.38 6.78
CA ALA A 545 -4.35 21.09 5.51
C ALA A 545 -3.46 22.33 5.61
N HIS A 546 -3.12 22.76 6.83
CA HIS A 546 -2.35 23.98 7.07
C HIS A 546 -0.92 23.60 7.45
N LEU A 547 0.08 24.18 6.77
CA LEU A 547 1.48 23.82 6.96
C LEU A 547 2.29 24.98 7.55
N VAL A 548 3.19 24.66 8.47
CA VAL A 548 4.19 25.58 9.00
C VAL A 548 5.59 25.00 8.75
N LEU A 549 6.53 25.89 8.42
CA LEU A 549 7.96 25.58 8.35
C LEU A 549 8.64 26.12 9.59
N GLU A 550 9.39 25.24 10.27
CA GLU A 550 10.21 25.57 11.44
C GLU A 550 11.68 25.33 11.15
N SER A 551 12.53 26.26 11.59
CA SER A 551 13.98 26.09 11.58
C SER A 551 14.53 26.46 12.94
N GLN A 552 15.33 25.57 13.53
CA GLN A 552 15.89 25.71 14.89
C GLN A 552 14.83 26.00 15.98
N GLY A 553 13.61 25.48 15.81
CA GLY A 553 12.49 25.69 16.74
C GLY A 553 11.79 27.04 16.60
N GLU A 554 12.15 27.86 15.61
CA GLU A 554 11.42 29.08 15.28
C GLU A 554 10.52 28.88 14.05
N LEU A 555 9.28 29.36 14.14
CA LEU A 555 8.40 29.50 12.97
C LEU A 555 9.06 30.42 11.94
N VAL A 556 9.11 30.00 10.68
CA VAL A 556 9.67 30.80 9.58
C VAL A 556 8.58 31.25 8.61
N ALA A 557 7.71 30.32 8.21
CA ALA A 557 6.63 30.58 7.28
C ALA A 557 5.45 29.65 7.56
N ALA A 558 4.24 30.06 7.16
CA ALA A 558 3.05 29.23 7.22
C ALA A 558 2.17 29.45 5.98
N ILE A 559 1.59 28.37 5.46
CA ILE A 559 0.61 28.39 4.38
C ILE A 559 -0.67 27.73 4.89
N LEU A 560 -1.78 28.45 4.85
CA LEU A 560 -3.10 27.91 5.16
C LEU A 560 -3.90 27.75 3.88
N THR A 561 -4.64 26.67 3.78
CA THR A 561 -5.44 26.34 2.59
C THR A 561 -6.91 26.20 2.90
N GLU A 562 -7.75 26.26 1.86
CA GLU A 562 -9.18 25.95 1.94
C GLU A 562 -9.56 24.89 0.90
N TYR A 563 -10.53 24.04 1.26
CA TYR A 563 -11.13 23.09 0.32
C TYR A 563 -12.39 23.69 -0.32
N LYS A 564 -12.44 23.69 -1.66
CA LYS A 564 -13.62 24.07 -2.45
C LYS A 564 -14.22 22.86 -3.15
N ASN A 565 -15.45 23.03 -3.66
CA ASN A 565 -16.15 22.04 -4.50
C ASN A 565 -16.18 20.62 -3.91
N TYR A 566 -16.75 20.46 -2.70
CA TYR A 566 -16.84 19.15 -2.05
C TYR A 566 -15.48 18.44 -1.91
N THR A 567 -14.43 19.17 -1.51
CA THR A 567 -13.05 18.69 -1.28
C THR A 567 -12.23 18.33 -2.52
N GLU A 568 -12.67 18.71 -3.72
CA GLU A 568 -11.94 18.41 -4.97
C GLU A 568 -10.81 19.41 -5.29
N VAL A 569 -10.89 20.63 -4.77
CA VAL A 569 -9.91 21.69 -5.03
C VAL A 569 -9.32 22.18 -3.71
N LEU A 570 -8.00 22.16 -3.61
CA LEU A 570 -7.22 22.76 -2.53
C LEU A 570 -6.66 24.10 -3.02
N GLU A 571 -6.94 25.19 -2.30
CA GLU A 571 -6.49 26.53 -2.66
C GLU A 571 -5.74 27.19 -1.49
N ILE A 572 -4.72 28.00 -1.80
CA ILE A 572 -4.00 28.77 -0.79
C ILE A 572 -4.88 29.93 -0.33
N SER A 573 -5.18 29.97 0.96
CA SER A 573 -5.94 31.03 1.62
C SER A 573 -5.01 32.10 2.20
N GLU A 574 -3.96 31.69 2.92
CA GLU A 574 -3.04 32.61 3.59
C GLU A 574 -1.58 32.18 3.38
N PHE A 575 -0.69 33.17 3.30
CA PHE A 575 0.76 32.96 3.25
C PHE A 575 1.46 33.95 4.19
N LEU A 576 2.05 33.40 5.25
CA LEU A 576 2.66 34.10 6.37
C LEU A 576 4.17 33.86 6.40
N VAL A 577 4.96 34.89 6.75
CA VAL A 577 6.42 34.79 6.86
C VAL A 577 6.98 35.63 8.02
N ARG A 578 8.06 35.16 8.67
CA ARG A 578 8.87 35.95 9.62
C ARG A 578 10.16 36.39 8.95
N THR A 579 10.20 37.66 8.53
CA THR A 579 11.32 38.22 7.76
C THR A 579 12.61 38.44 8.56
N SER A 580 12.55 38.26 9.89
CA SER A 580 13.70 38.32 10.79
C SER A 580 14.58 37.08 10.76
N VAL A 581 14.08 35.95 10.23
CA VAL A 581 14.84 34.69 10.13
C VAL A 581 15.79 34.76 8.93
N GLU A 582 17.03 34.29 9.09
CA GLU A 582 17.98 34.22 7.99
C GLU A 582 17.46 33.30 6.87
N ASN A 583 17.66 33.68 5.60
CA ASN A 583 17.21 32.92 4.43
C ASN A 583 15.69 32.65 4.35
N TRP A 584 14.86 33.39 5.10
CA TRP A 584 13.40 33.18 5.15
C TRP A 584 12.72 33.13 3.77
N GLN A 585 13.22 33.87 2.77
CA GLN A 585 12.65 33.88 1.42
C GLN A 585 12.85 32.55 0.69
N VAL A 586 13.99 31.88 0.90
CA VAL A 586 14.26 30.56 0.33
C VAL A 586 13.37 29.54 1.01
N LEU A 587 13.34 29.56 2.34
CA LEU A 587 12.51 28.66 3.15
C LEU A 587 11.00 28.81 2.84
N ALA A 588 10.51 30.04 2.65
CA ALA A 588 9.13 30.28 2.27
C ALA A 588 8.80 29.73 0.87
N LYS A 589 9.73 29.82 -0.09
CA LYS A 589 9.57 29.20 -1.42
C LYS A 589 9.59 27.67 -1.32
N ASP A 590 10.45 27.11 -0.50
CA ASP A 590 10.49 25.67 -0.25
C ASP A 590 9.18 25.17 0.37
N LEU A 591 8.59 25.93 1.31
CA LEU A 591 7.28 25.62 1.87
C LEU A 591 6.19 25.64 0.78
N LEU A 592 6.20 26.66 -0.09
CA LEU A 592 5.24 26.75 -1.21
C LEU A 592 5.43 25.64 -2.25
N GLU A 593 6.65 25.12 -2.44
CA GLU A 593 6.90 24.00 -3.33
C GLU A 593 6.47 22.65 -2.73
N PHE A 594 6.51 22.55 -1.39
CA PHE A 594 6.05 21.39 -0.65
C PHE A 594 4.52 21.30 -0.58
N VAL A 595 3.82 22.44 -0.42
CA VAL A 595 2.36 22.57 -0.55
C VAL A 595 1.94 22.26 -1.98
#